data_AF-A0AAJ1ETD7-F1
#
_entry.id   AF-A0AAJ1ETD7-F1
#
_cell.length_a   1.000
_cell.length_b   1.000
_cell.length_c   1.000
_cell.angle_alpha   90.00
_cell.angle_beta   90.00
_cell.angle_gamma   90.00
#
_symmetry.space_group_name_H-M   'P 1'
#
loop_
_entity.id
_entity.type
_entity.pdbx_description
1 polymer ?
#
loop_
_entity_poly.entity_id
_entity_poly.type
_entity_poly.pdbx_seq_one_letter_code
_entity_poly.pdbx_strand_id
1 'polypeptide(L)'
;LIDNVDRHEDADFVYHVGEERYRVNIYYEQTNICAAIRVINDEILTLEQLEMPTVLNQIAMEPRGLVLVTGPTGSGKSTTLAAMIDLVNKQ
;
A
#
# COMPACT_ATOMS: atom_id res chain seq x y z
N LEU A 1 -15.57 9.38 11.09
CA LEU A 1 -14.82 9.95 9.94
C LEU A 1 -15.14 11.43 9.80
N ILE A 2 -16.39 11.82 9.49
CA ILE A 2 -16.81 13.23 9.46
C ILE A 2 -16.58 13.88 10.84
N ASP A 3 -16.97 13.19 11.92
CA ASP A 3 -16.72 13.67 13.29
C ASP A 3 -15.24 13.91 13.62
N ASN A 4 -14.32 13.19 12.97
CA ASN A 4 -12.87 13.40 13.17
C ASN A 4 -12.46 14.72 12.52
N VAL A 5 -12.90 14.94 11.27
CA VAL A 5 -12.65 16.18 10.53
C VAL A 5 -13.27 17.37 11.26
N ASP A 6 -14.51 17.26 11.75
CA ASP A 6 -15.16 18.33 12.52
C ASP A 6 -14.39 18.70 13.80
N ARG A 7 -13.66 17.73 14.37
CA ARG A 7 -12.77 17.91 15.52
C ARG A 7 -11.36 18.36 15.16
N HIS A 8 -11.11 18.70 13.89
CA HIS A 8 -9.80 19.06 13.35
C HIS A 8 -8.75 17.93 13.46
N GLU A 9 -9.21 16.68 13.39
CA GLU A 9 -8.38 15.48 13.35
C GLU A 9 -8.32 14.91 11.92
N ASP A 10 -7.25 14.18 11.59
CA ASP A 10 -7.08 13.58 10.28
C ASP A 10 -8.01 12.37 10.08
N ALA A 11 -8.46 12.20 8.84
CA ALA A 11 -9.30 11.08 8.42
C ALA A 11 -8.67 10.38 7.21
N ASP A 12 -8.25 9.13 7.38
CA ASP A 12 -7.71 8.28 6.31
C ASP A 12 -8.69 7.13 6.02
N PHE A 13 -9.10 6.99 4.76
CA PHE A 13 -10.05 5.96 4.33
C PHE A 13 -9.86 5.60 2.86
N VAL A 14 -10.42 4.46 2.47
CA VAL A 14 -10.52 4.04 1.07
C VAL A 14 -11.88 4.46 0.52
N TYR A 15 -11.87 5.10 -0.65
CA TYR A 15 -13.06 5.48 -1.40
C TYR A 15 -13.10 4.74 -2.73
N HIS A 16 -14.27 4.26 -3.13
CA HIS A 16 -14.48 3.48 -4.34
C HIS A 16 -15.23 4.28 -5.40
N VAL A 17 -14.74 4.26 -6.64
CA VAL A 17 -15.42 4.84 -7.81
C VAL A 17 -15.49 3.76 -8.89
N GLY A 18 -16.62 3.06 -8.98
CA GLY A 18 -16.70 1.85 -9.80
C GLY A 18 -15.78 0.76 -9.24
N GLU A 19 -14.88 0.25 -10.08
CA GLU A 19 -13.85 -0.72 -9.67
C GLU A 19 -12.60 -0.05 -9.07
N GLU A 20 -12.37 1.24 -9.34
CA GLU A 20 -11.16 1.93 -8.90
C GLU A 20 -11.21 2.29 -7.41
N ARG A 21 -10.08 2.10 -6.74
CA ARG A 21 -9.91 2.43 -5.33
C ARG A 21 -8.98 3.62 -5.15
N TYR A 22 -9.34 4.49 -4.21
CA TYR A 22 -8.59 5.68 -3.86
C TYR A 22 -8.32 5.70 -2.37
N ARG A 23 -7.06 5.93 -1.97
CA ARG A 23 -6.77 6.29 -0.58
C ARG A 23 -6.94 7.79 -0.44
N VAL A 24 -7.89 8.18 0.40
CA VAL A 24 -8.21 9.58 0.69
C VAL A 24 -7.74 9.88 2.11
N ASN A 25 -6.91 10.90 2.24
CA ASN A 25 -6.57 11.49 3.52
C ASN A 25 -7.10 12.92 3.56
N ILE A 26 -8.07 13.19 4.43
CA ILE A 26 -8.61 14.53 4.70
C ILE A 26 -7.94 15.06 5.97
N TYR A 27 -7.45 16.29 5.91
CA TYR A 27 -6.70 16.94 6.99
C TYR A 27 -6.91 18.46 6.95
N TYR A 28 -6.50 19.14 8.01
CA TYR A 28 -6.49 20.60 8.07
C TYR A 28 -5.11 21.15 7.71
N GLU A 29 -5.07 22.10 6.79
CA GLU A 29 -3.90 22.93 6.51
C GLU A 29 -4.23 24.39 6.85
N GLN A 30 -3.60 24.90 7.91
CA GLN A 30 -3.98 26.17 8.53
C GLN A 30 -5.46 26.16 8.95
N THR A 31 -6.31 26.93 8.28
CA THR A 31 -7.76 27.02 8.53
C THR A 31 -8.59 26.34 7.44
N ASN A 32 -7.95 25.70 6.47
CA ASN A 32 -8.62 25.10 5.32
C ASN A 32 -8.66 23.58 5.45
N ILE A 33 -9.77 22.99 5.01
CA ILE A 33 -9.89 21.55 4.83
C ILE A 33 -9.21 21.21 3.50
N CYS A 34 -8.22 20.30 3.56
CA CYS A 34 -7.47 19.80 2.42
C CYS A 34 -7.66 18.29 2.29
N ALA A 35 -7.38 17.75 1.11
CA ALA A 35 -7.39 16.31 0.87
C ALA A 35 -6.23 15.88 -0.03
N ALA A 36 -5.54 14.81 0.36
CA ALA A 36 -4.58 14.10 -0.46
C ALA A 36 -5.22 12.80 -0.96
N ILE A 37 -5.40 12.69 -2.28
CA ILE A 37 -6.07 11.56 -2.94
C ILE A 37 -5.03 10.83 -3.78
N ARG A 38 -4.86 9.52 -3.54
CA ARG A 38 -3.94 8.66 -4.29
C ARG A 38 -4.68 7.47 -4.85
N VAL A 39 -4.49 7.20 -6.13
CA VAL A 39 -4.99 5.98 -6.80
C VAL A 39 -4.33 4.76 -6.15
N ILE A 40 -5.14 3.76 -5.82
CA ILE A 40 -4.68 2.43 -5.42
C ILE A 40 -4.80 1.54 -6.66
N ASN A 41 -3.66 1.15 -7.23
CA ASN A 41 -3.66 0.16 -8.31
C ASN A 41 -4.07 -1.20 -7.75
N ASP A 42 -5.05 -1.84 -8.38
CA ASP A 42 -5.52 -3.16 -7.97
C ASP A 42 -4.64 -4.30 -8.49
N GLU A 43 -3.85 -4.03 -9.53
CA GLU A 43 -2.91 -5.01 -10.07
C GLU A 43 -1.65 -5.07 -9.20
N ILE A 44 -1.47 -6.20 -8.51
CA ILE A 44 -0.23 -6.54 -7.84
C ILE A 44 0.70 -7.17 -8.88
N LEU A 45 1.82 -6.50 -9.15
CA LEU A 45 2.86 -7.03 -10.03
C LEU A 45 3.54 -8.25 -9.39
N THR A 46 3.83 -9.27 -10.19
CA THR A 46 4.61 -10.42 -9.74
C THR A 46 6.07 -10.03 -9.50
N LEU A 47 6.80 -10.83 -8.73
CA LEU A 47 8.25 -10.64 -8.54
C LEU A 47 9.02 -10.65 -9.87
N GLU A 48 8.55 -11.41 -10.86
CA GLU A 48 9.13 -11.46 -12.21
C GLU A 48 8.86 -10.18 -13.00
N GLN A 49 7.63 -9.65 -12.95
CA GLN A 49 7.28 -8.36 -13.57
C GLN A 49 8.03 -7.18 -12.93
N LEU A 50 8.40 -7.30 -11.65
CA LEU A 50 9.25 -6.34 -10.95
C LEU A 50 10.75 -6.55 -11.23
N GLU A 51 11.12 -7.49 -12.09
CA GLU A 51 12.51 -7.87 -12.40
C GLU A 51 13.32 -8.22 -11.14
N MET A 52 12.65 -8.80 -10.14
CA MET A 52 13.28 -9.12 -8.87
C MET A 52 14.10 -10.41 -8.94
N PRO A 53 15.18 -10.53 -8.15
CA PRO A 53 15.95 -11.76 -8.08
C PRO A 53 15.10 -12.96 -7.62
N THR A 54 15.31 -14.12 -8.25
CA THR A 54 14.56 -15.35 -7.98
C THR A 54 14.70 -15.86 -6.54
N VAL A 55 15.73 -15.43 -5.80
CA VAL A 55 15.89 -15.72 -4.37
C VAL A 55 14.71 -15.20 -3.54
N LEU A 56 14.03 -14.13 -3.97
CA LEU A 56 12.85 -13.63 -3.27
C LEU A 56 11.67 -14.62 -3.32
N ASN A 57 11.55 -15.43 -4.38
CA ASN A 57 10.55 -16.50 -4.44
C ASN A 57 10.81 -17.55 -3.35
N GLN A 58 12.09 -17.89 -3.13
CA GLN A 58 12.48 -18.85 -2.09
C GLN A 58 12.20 -18.29 -0.71
N ILE A 59 12.62 -17.04 -0.45
CA ILE A 59 12.39 -16.35 0.83
C ILE A 59 10.89 -16.23 1.15
N ALA A 60 10.06 -15.90 0.15
CA ALA A 60 8.61 -15.81 0.34
C ALA A 60 7.97 -17.15 0.75
N MET A 61 8.57 -18.27 0.34
CA MET A 61 8.09 -19.63 0.60
C MET A 61 8.68 -20.29 1.83
N GLU A 62 9.59 -19.62 2.55
CA GLU A 62 10.12 -20.13 3.80
C GLU A 62 8.97 -20.30 4.82
N PRO A 63 8.80 -21.49 5.41
CA PRO A 63 7.62 -21.79 6.23
C PRO A 63 7.56 -20.96 7.51
N ARG A 64 8.71 -20.44 7.98
CA ARG A 64 8.87 -19.63 9.19
C ARG A 64 10.11 -18.75 9.09
N GLY A 65 10.06 -17.56 9.68
CA GLY A 65 11.18 -16.63 9.75
C GLY A 65 10.72 -15.20 9.91
N LEU A 66 11.66 -14.26 9.96
CA LEU A 66 11.38 -12.82 9.91
C LEU A 66 12.05 -12.23 8.66
N VAL A 67 11.24 -11.69 7.76
CA VAL A 67 11.71 -10.99 6.56
C VAL A 67 11.53 -9.48 6.76
N LEU A 68 12.60 -8.71 6.58
CA LEU A 68 12.58 -7.25 6.70
C LEU A 68 12.82 -6.62 5.33
N VAL A 69 11.81 -5.94 4.80
CA VAL A 69 11.91 -5.17 3.55
C VAL A 69 12.15 -3.70 3.89
N THR A 70 13.37 -3.22 3.66
CA THR A 70 13.82 -1.87 4.09
C THR A 70 14.19 -0.97 2.93
N GLY A 71 14.20 0.35 3.15
CA GLY A 71 14.52 1.37 2.14
C GLY A 71 13.76 2.69 2.35
N PRO A 72 14.18 3.79 1.69
CA PRO A 72 13.55 5.12 1.83
C PRO A 72 12.12 5.16 1.25
N THR A 73 11.35 6.21 1.56
CA THR A 73 10.00 6.39 0.99
C THR A 73 10.06 6.39 -0.55
N GLY A 74 9.12 5.68 -1.19
CA GLY A 74 9.09 5.54 -2.65
C GLY A 74 10.00 4.46 -3.25
N SER A 75 10.79 3.73 -2.45
CA SER A 75 11.73 2.71 -2.95
C SER A 75 11.11 1.35 -3.33
N GLY A 76 9.78 1.26 -3.47
CA GLY A 76 9.11 0.00 -3.86
C GLY A 76 8.90 -1.05 -2.76
N LYS A 77 9.21 -0.77 -1.48
CA LYS A 77 9.05 -1.74 -0.36
C LYS A 77 7.67 -2.40 -0.31
N SER A 78 6.61 -1.58 -0.31
CA SER A 78 5.23 -2.08 -0.26
C SER A 78 4.88 -2.90 -1.50
N THR A 79 5.40 -2.50 -2.67
CA THR A 79 5.21 -3.22 -3.94
C THR A 79 5.89 -4.59 -3.91
N THR A 80 7.15 -4.66 -3.47
CA THR A 80 7.87 -5.94 -3.32
C THR A 80 7.20 -6.85 -2.30
N LEU A 81 6.80 -6.30 -1.15
CA LEU A 81 6.13 -7.09 -0.11
C LEU A 81 4.75 -7.59 -0.58
N ALA A 82 4.00 -6.77 -1.30
CA ALA A 82 2.72 -7.17 -1.90
C ALA A 82 2.92 -8.32 -2.91
N ALA A 83 3.94 -8.23 -3.77
CA ALA A 83 4.28 -9.30 -4.72
C ALA A 83 4.66 -10.62 -4.02
N MET A 84 5.41 -10.56 -2.92
CA MET A 84 5.75 -11.76 -2.13
C MET A 84 4.52 -12.39 -1.47
N ILE A 85 3.63 -11.57 -0.89
CA ILE A 85 2.39 -12.05 -0.27
C ILE A 85 1.45 -12.64 -1.34
N ASP A 86 1.33 -12.00 -2.50
CA ASP A 86 0.54 -12.51 -3.62
C ASP A 86 1.05 -13.85 -4.16
N LEU A 87 2.37 -14.03 -4.24
CA LEU A 87 2.98 -15.33 -4.56
C LEU A 87 2.57 -16.42 -3.57
N VAL A 88 2.58 -16.13 -2.27
CA VAL A 88 2.15 -17.08 -1.22
C VAL A 88 0.66 -17.40 -1.33
N ASN A 89 -0.18 -16.40 -1.62
CA ASN A 89 -1.64 -16.58 -1.74
C ASN A 89 -2.06 -17.36 -2.99
N LYS A 90 -1.19 -17.47 -4.01
CA LYS A 90 -1.46 -18.19 -5.26
C LYS A 90 -1.03 -19.67 -5.23
N GLN A 91 -0.48 -20.15 -4.12
CA GLN A 91 -0.20 -21.57 -3.88
C GLN A 91 -1.35 -22.25 -3.13
#